data_AF-A0A2T0VL92-F1
#
_entry.id   AF-A0A2T0VL92-F1
#
_cell.length_a   1.000
_cell.length_b   1.000
_cell.length_c   1.000
_cell.angle_alpha   90.00
_cell.angle_beta   90.00
_cell.angle_gamma   90.00
#
_symmetry.space_group_name_H-M   'P 1'
#
loop_
_entity.id
_entity.type
_entity.pdbx_description
1 polymer ?
#
loop_
_entity_poly.entity_id
_entity_poly.type
_entity_poly.pdbx_seq_one_letter_code
_entity_poly.pdbx_strand_id
1 'polypeptide(L)' 'MRHEKLSNIAQGISGITKIIQEDLRRDADANAQPFINQYHLGCLMSAIEELASQADEMAEEMAEEKEGVSCR' A
#
# COMPACT_ATOMS: atom_id res chain seq x y z
N MET A 1 9.09 -15.15 4.63
CA MET A 1 8.83 -14.26 5.77
C MET A 1 9.16 -12.80 5.45
N ARG A 2 10.30 -12.18 5.81
CA ARG A 2 10.48 -10.72 5.62
C ARG A 2 10.40 -10.22 4.16
N HIS A 3 11.17 -10.82 3.25
CA HIS A 3 11.12 -10.45 1.83
C HIS A 3 9.72 -10.60 1.22
N GLU A 4 8.95 -11.56 1.72
CA GLU A 4 7.58 -11.83 1.28
C GLU A 4 6.62 -10.75 1.79
N LYS A 5 6.73 -10.34 3.06
CA LYS A 5 5.98 -9.19 3.61
C LYS A 5 6.25 -7.91 2.82
N LEU A 6 7.52 -7.58 2.55
CA LEU A 6 7.87 -6.40 1.75
C LEU A 6 7.33 -6.50 0.32
N SER A 7 7.42 -7.67 -0.29
CA SER A 7 6.86 -7.91 -1.62
C SER A 7 5.35 -7.71 -1.63
N ASN A 8 4.64 -8.18 -0.61
CA ASN A 8 3.19 -8.01 -0.48
C ASN A 8 2.81 -6.53 -0.34
N ILE A 9 3.52 -5.78 0.51
CA ILE A 9 3.32 -4.34 0.68
C ILE A 9 3.54 -3.61 -0.66
N ALA A 10 4.66 -3.89 -1.33
CA ALA A 10 4.99 -3.27 -2.61
C ALA A 10 3.96 -3.61 -3.70
N GLN A 11 3.47 -4.86 -3.74
CA GLN A 11 2.41 -5.28 -4.66
C GLN A 11 1.09 -4.56 -4.37
N GLY A 12 0.71 -4.41 -3.10
CA GLY A 12 -0.48 -3.65 -2.69
C GLY A 12 -0.42 -2.19 -3.13
N ILE A 13 0.68 -1.50 -2.86
CA ILE A 13 0.91 -0.11 -3.30
C ILE A 13 0.84 -0.02 -4.83
N SER A 14 1.48 -0.95 -5.55
CA SER A 14 1.45 -1.00 -7.02
C SER A 14 0.02 -1.17 -7.55
N GLY A 15 -0.78 -2.04 -6.94
CA GLY A 15 -2.19 -2.26 -7.30
C GLY A 15 -3.04 -1.00 -7.12
N ILE A 16 -2.96 -0.37 -5.94
CA ILE A 16 -3.67 0.87 -5.63
C ILE A 16 -3.28 1.99 -6.59
N THR A 17 -1.98 2.15 -6.86
CA THR A 17 -1.47 3.15 -7.80
C THR A 17 -2.03 2.95 -9.21
N LYS A 18 -2.11 1.70 -9.70
CA LYS A 18 -2.69 1.39 -11.01
C LYS A 18 -4.16 1.78 -11.09
N ILE A 19 -4.94 1.47 -10.05
CA ILE A 19 -6.37 1.83 -9.98
C ILE A 19 -6.54 3.35 -10.10
N ILE A 20 -5.77 4.12 -9.34
CA ILE A 20 -5.81 5.59 -9.38
C ILE A 20 -5.37 6.12 -10.75
N GLN A 21 -4.30 5.57 -11.33
CA GLN A 21 -3.82 5.98 -12.65
C GLN A 21 -4.83 5.69 -13.76
N GLU A 22 -5.53 4.57 -13.70
CA GLU A 22 -6.58 4.22 -14.66
C GLU A 22 -7.78 5.15 -14.54
N ASP A 23 -8.15 5.54 -13.32
CA ASP A 23 -9.22 6.50 -13.09
C ASP A 23 -8.87 7.90 -13.61
N LEU A 24 -7.67 8.40 -13.29
CA LEU A 24 -7.16 9.68 -13.81
C LEU A 24 -7.06 9.68 -15.34
N ARG A 25 -6.69 8.56 -15.96
CA ARG A 25 -6.65 8.43 -17.42
C ARG A 25 -8.03 8.50 -18.04
N ARG A 26 -9.06 7.97 -17.36
CA ARG A 26 -10.45 8.06 -17.79
C ARG A 26 -10.96 9.49 -17.64
N ASP A 27 -10.70 10.15 -16.51
CA ASP A 27 -11.12 11.55 -16.27
C ASP A 27 -10.51 12.55 -17.28
N ALA A 28 -9.33 12.24 -17.84
CA ALA A 28 -8.73 13.01 -18.94
C ALA A 28 -9.52 12.94 -20.26
N ASP A 29 -10.43 11.96 -20.43
CA ASP A 29 -11.41 11.93 -21.51
C ASP A 29 -12.64 12.72 -21.06
N ALA A 30 -12.84 13.92 -21.63
CA ALA A 30 -13.78 14.95 -21.15
C ALA A 30 -15.27 14.53 -21.05
N ASN A 31 -15.62 13.32 -21.51
CA ASN A 31 -16.97 12.75 -21.41
C ASN A 31 -17.05 11.51 -20.52
N ALA A 32 -15.94 11.02 -19.99
CA ALA A 32 -15.91 9.88 -19.10
C ALA A 32 -16.17 10.34 -17.66
N GLN A 33 -17.09 9.67 -16.98
CA GLN A 33 -17.24 9.83 -15.55
C GLN A 33 -16.07 9.12 -14.85
N PRO A 34 -15.49 9.70 -13.78
CA PRO A 34 -14.56 8.98 -12.93
C PRO A 34 -15.24 7.72 -12.39
N PHE A 35 -14.52 6.60 -12.42
CA PHE A 35 -15.03 5.32 -11.94
C PHE A 35 -14.84 5.20 -10.41
N ILE A 36 -13.82 5.85 -9.85
CA ILE A 36 -13.62 5.95 -8.40
C ILE A 36 -14.66 6.93 -7.83
N ASN A 37 -15.48 6.43 -6.92
CA ASN A 37 -16.46 7.23 -6.18
C ASN A 37 -16.12 7.22 -4.68
N GLN A 38 -16.94 7.86 -3.84
CA GLN A 38 -16.72 7.92 -2.39
C GLN A 38 -16.59 6.53 -1.73
N TYR A 39 -17.35 5.53 -2.19
CA TYR A 39 -17.24 4.18 -1.68
C TYR A 39 -15.88 3.57 -2.04
N HIS A 40 -15.45 3.68 -3.29
CA HIS A 40 -14.13 3.23 -3.74
C HIS A 40 -13.00 3.95 -2.97
N LEU A 41 -13.11 5.25 -2.73
CA LEU A 41 -12.14 6.01 -1.92
C LEU A 41 -12.05 5.46 -0.50
N GLY A 42 -13.18 5.16 0.14
CA GLY A 42 -13.19 4.54 1.47
C GLY A 42 -12.44 3.20 1.49
N CYS A 43 -12.68 2.34 0.50
CA CYS A 43 -11.96 1.06 0.37
C CYS A 43 -10.46 1.26 0.14
N LEU A 44 -10.07 2.20 -0.73
CA LEU A 44 -8.66 2.49 -1.00
C LEU A 44 -7.95 3.05 0.23
N MET A 45 -8.60 3.93 1.00
CA MET A 45 -8.06 4.45 2.26
C MET A 45 -7.82 3.34 3.28
N SER A 46 -8.81 2.45 3.50
CA SER A 46 -8.63 1.31 4.40
C SER A 46 -7.52 0.36 3.96
N ALA A 47 -7.38 0.13 2.65
CA ALA A 47 -6.27 -0.68 2.12
C ALA A 47 -4.90 -0.02 2.35
N ILE A 48 -4.81 1.30 2.22
CA ILE A 48 -3.58 2.06 2.53
C ILE A 48 -3.26 1.98 4.02
N GLU A 49 -4.24 2.13 4.91
CA GLU A 49 -4.06 2.00 6.36
C GLU A 49 -3.56 0.60 6.75
N GLU A 50 -4.12 -0.45 6.15
CA GLU A 50 -3.66 -1.82 6.36
C GLU A 50 -2.21 -2.02 5.89
N LEU A 51 -1.86 -1.51 4.71
CA LEU A 51 -0.48 -1.57 4.20
C LEU A 51 0.50 -0.78 5.07
N ALA A 52 0.07 0.36 5.62
CA ALA A 52 0.87 1.15 6.55
C ALA A 52 1.12 0.37 7.86
N SER A 53 0.09 -0.24 8.44
CA SER A 53 0.24 -1.08 9.64
C SER A 53 1.22 -2.24 9.39
N GLN A 54 1.12 -2.92 8.25
CA GLN A 54 2.05 -4.00 7.89
C GLN A 54 3.49 -3.50 7.73
N ALA A 55 3.68 -2.28 7.21
CA ALA A 55 5.00 -1.67 7.07
C ALA A 55 5.61 -1.30 8.43
N ASP A 56 4.80 -0.79 9.36
CA ASP A 56 5.22 -0.46 10.72
C ASP A 56 5.62 -1.71 11.51
N GLU A 57 4.79 -2.77 11.49
CA GLU A 57 5.13 -4.07 12.08
C GLU A 57 6.45 -4.61 11.54
N MET A 58 6.67 -4.49 10.24
CA MET A 58 7.90 -4.93 9.60
C MET A 58 9.11 -4.07 10.01
N ALA A 59 8.92 -2.76 10.20
CA ALA A 59 9.97 -1.87 10.68
C ALA A 59 10.38 -2.19 12.12
N GLU A 60 9.43 -2.52 12.98
CA GLU A 60 9.66 -2.98 14.36
C GLU A 60 10.43 -4.31 14.38
N GLU A 61 9.99 -5.31 13.60
CA GLU A 61 10.70 -6.60 13.46
C GLU A 61 12.17 -6.41 13.04
N MET A 62 12.45 -5.43 12.16
CA MET A 62 13.82 -5.12 11.73
C MET A 62 14.65 -4.39 12.79
N ALA A 63 14.03 -3.61 13.66
CA ALA A 63 14.71 -2.90 14.74
C ALA A 63 15.13 -3.88 15.86
N GLU A 64 14.23 -4.78 16.27
CA GLU A 64 14.49 -5.78 17.31
C GLU A 64 15.62 -6.76 16.93
N GLU A 65 15.68 -7.16 15.66
CA GLU A 65 16.78 -8.01 15.18
C GLU A 65 18.15 -7.33 15.25
N LYS A 66 18.22 -6.00 15.11
CA LYS A 66 19.50 -5.27 15.22
C LYS A 66 19.99 -5.18 16.66
N GLU A 67 19.08 -5.04 17.62
CA GLU A 67 19.45 -4.99 19.04
C GLU A 67 19.88 -6.38 19.56
N GLY A 68 19.26 -7.47 19.07
CA GLY A 68 19.62 -8.85 19.43
C GLY A 68 21.01 -9.31 18.96
N VAL A 69 21.61 -8.63 17.98
CA VAL A 69 22.96 -8.95 17.46
C VAL A 69 24.07 -8.25 18.26
N SER A 70 23.75 -7.24 19.06
CA SER A 70 24.75 -6.47 19.83
C SER A 70 25.18 -7.11 21.16
N CYS A 71 24.63 -8.28 21.52
CA CYS A 71 24.96 -9.00 22.75
C CYS A 71 25.49 -10.42 22.45
N ARG A 72 26.59 -10.54 21.70
CA ARG A 72 27.44 -11.75 21.65
C ARG A 72 28.90 -11.40 21.47
#